data_AF-A0A1E1LI84-F1
#
_entry.id   AF-A0A1E1LI84-F1
#
_cell.length_a   1.000
_cell.length_b   1.000
_cell.length_c   1.000
_cell.angle_alpha   90.00
_cell.angle_beta   90.00
_cell.angle_gamma   90.00
#
_symmetry.space_group_name_H-M   'P 1'
#
loop_
_entity.id
_entity.type
_entity.pdbx_description
1 polymer ?
#
loop_
_entity_poly.entity_id
_entity_poly.type
_entity_poly.pdbx_seq_one_letter_code
_entity_poly.pdbx_strand_id
1 'polypeptide(L)'
;MVKRFQDADEIRLLQSISHRNLQQTLECFHLDDSYFAIFAYDPISLAHIACSPPFLTELQLAAIVGQILDGLLYLAKNGLEPGPYKCSNILLDAGGTVKITSHDSCRSVASKQDLRALGYVTMELMQKYPNSSGSIGLENFEHWPSDGDAVAFLAMTTSATSLEQLFSHPLLDCVWRGEDLKWIRALAAVTTHRGWRYK
;
A
#
# COMPACT_ATOMS: atom_id res chain seq x y z
N MET A 1 -4.00 -1.36 -17.23
CA MET A 1 -2.69 -0.70 -17.46
C MET A 1 -1.81 -1.66 -18.23
N VAL A 2 -1.03 -1.22 -19.22
CA VAL A 2 -0.08 -2.08 -19.95
C VAL A 2 1.34 -1.68 -19.59
N LYS A 3 2.19 -2.66 -19.30
CA LYS A 3 3.61 -2.43 -19.03
C LYS A 3 4.48 -3.34 -19.90
N ARG A 4 5.62 -2.80 -20.33
CA ARG A 4 6.64 -3.51 -21.11
C ARG A 4 7.76 -4.02 -20.20
N PHE A 5 8.22 -5.24 -20.46
CA PHE A 5 9.31 -5.94 -19.81
C PHE A 5 10.32 -6.43 -20.85
N GLN A 6 11.58 -6.59 -20.44
CA GLN A 6 12.66 -7.04 -21.32
C GLN A 6 13.00 -8.53 -21.14
N ASP A 7 12.58 -9.12 -20.02
CA ASP A 7 12.95 -10.47 -19.63
C ASP A 7 11.71 -11.39 -19.57
N ALA A 8 11.86 -12.61 -20.10
CA ALA A 8 10.84 -13.65 -20.04
C ALA A 8 10.62 -14.16 -18.60
N ASP A 9 11.68 -14.15 -17.78
CA ASP A 9 11.61 -14.63 -16.40
C ASP A 9 10.78 -13.67 -15.53
N GLU A 10 10.85 -12.36 -15.78
CA GLU A 10 9.99 -11.35 -15.12
C GLU A 10 8.50 -11.63 -15.38
N ILE A 11 8.14 -12.01 -16.62
CA ILE A 11 6.75 -12.34 -16.98
C ILE A 11 6.29 -13.63 -16.31
N ARG A 12 7.13 -14.67 -16.32
CA ARG A 12 6.83 -15.95 -15.67
C ARG A 12 6.60 -15.75 -14.18
N LEU A 13 7.38 -14.87 -13.56
CA LEU A 13 7.22 -14.47 -12.17
C LEU A 13 5.91 -13.72 -11.93
N LEU A 14 5.57 -12.74 -12.78
CA LEU A 14 4.30 -12.03 -12.69
C LEU A 14 3.07 -12.92 -12.86
N GLN A 15 3.20 -14.01 -13.63
CA GLN A 15 2.16 -15.02 -13.80
C GLN A 15 2.04 -15.98 -12.61
N SER A 16 3.12 -16.20 -11.84
CA SER A 16 3.09 -17.06 -10.65
C SER A 16 2.53 -16.37 -9.41
N ILE A 17 2.57 -15.04 -9.39
CA ILE A 17 2.04 -14.23 -8.29
C ILE A 17 0.51 -14.30 -8.26
N SER A 18 -0.03 -14.81 -7.16
CA SER A 18 -1.47 -14.87 -6.92
C SER A 18 -1.77 -14.57 -5.47
N HIS A 19 -2.17 -13.32 -5.20
CA HIS A 19 -2.57 -12.88 -3.87
C HIS A 19 -3.59 -11.75 -3.97
N ARG A 20 -4.58 -11.75 -3.08
CA ARG A 20 -5.67 -10.75 -3.10
C ARG A 20 -5.16 -9.32 -2.92
N ASN A 21 -4.05 -9.14 -2.20
CA ASN A 21 -3.45 -7.83 -1.93
C ASN A 21 -2.32 -7.44 -2.89
N LEU A 22 -2.14 -8.19 -3.98
CA LEU A 22 -1.23 -7.83 -5.06
C LEU A 22 -2.05 -7.50 -6.32
N GLN A 23 -1.55 -6.59 -7.14
CA GLN A 23 -2.24 -6.23 -8.38
C GLN A 23 -2.25 -7.42 -9.34
N GLN A 24 -3.45 -7.80 -9.78
CA GLN A 24 -3.63 -8.94 -10.66
C GLN A 24 -3.13 -8.63 -12.09
N THR A 25 -2.28 -9.51 -12.59
CA THR A 25 -1.95 -9.64 -14.00
C THR A 25 -3.12 -10.32 -14.73
N LEU A 26 -3.73 -9.63 -15.69
CA LEU A 26 -4.85 -10.14 -16.49
C LEU A 26 -4.35 -10.98 -17.66
N GLU A 27 -3.30 -10.53 -18.32
CA GLU A 27 -2.76 -11.18 -19.51
C GLU A 27 -1.28 -10.83 -19.66
N CYS A 28 -0.48 -11.78 -20.13
CA CYS A 28 0.88 -11.52 -20.58
C CYS A 28 1.03 -12.03 -22.01
N PHE A 29 1.69 -11.26 -22.86
CA PHE A 29 1.96 -11.66 -24.23
C PHE A 29 3.33 -11.15 -24.68
N HIS A 30 3.87 -11.81 -25.70
CA HIS A 30 5.11 -11.45 -26.35
C HIS A 30 4.79 -10.82 -27.70
N LEU A 31 5.39 -9.67 -27.98
CA LEU A 31 5.24 -8.96 -29.25
C LEU A 31 6.61 -8.40 -29.65
N ASP A 32 7.05 -8.78 -30.85
CA ASP A 32 8.40 -8.52 -31.39
C ASP A 32 9.50 -9.05 -30.47
N ASP A 33 10.37 -8.18 -29.94
CA ASP A 33 11.45 -8.51 -28.99
C ASP A 33 11.12 -8.00 -27.58
N SER A 34 9.84 -7.92 -27.23
CA SER A 34 9.39 -7.35 -25.96
C SER A 34 8.25 -8.13 -25.35
N TYR A 35 8.21 -8.14 -24.03
CA TYR A 35 7.13 -8.74 -23.28
C TYR A 35 6.21 -7.68 -22.72
N PHE A 36 4.92 -8.00 -22.66
CA PHE A 36 3.89 -7.09 -22.18
C PHE A 36 3.03 -7.79 -21.13
N ALA A 37 2.69 -7.07 -20.07
CA ALA A 37 1.70 -7.50 -19.09
C ALA A 37 0.58 -6.47 -18.99
N ILE A 38 -0.65 -6.96 -19.03
CA ILE A 38 -1.89 -6.19 -18.82
C ILE A 38 -2.30 -6.39 -17.37
N PHE A 39 -2.48 -5.30 -16.65
CA PHE A 39 -2.95 -5.31 -15.27
C PHE A 39 -4.35 -4.73 -15.16
N ALA A 40 -5.10 -5.23 -14.18
CA ALA A 40 -6.38 -4.65 -13.77
C ALA A 40 -6.21 -3.15 -13.51
N TYR A 41 -7.18 -2.35 -13.96
CA TYR A 41 -7.15 -0.91 -13.81
C TYR A 41 -7.91 -0.47 -12.57
N ASP A 42 -7.18 0.08 -11.59
CA ASP A 42 -7.75 0.76 -10.43
C ASP A 42 -7.21 2.19 -10.38
N PRO A 43 -8.07 3.23 -10.56
CA PRO A 43 -7.61 4.61 -10.66
C PRO A 43 -7.27 5.26 -9.31
N ILE A 44 -7.67 4.63 -8.19
CA ILE A 44 -7.52 5.21 -6.85
C ILE A 44 -6.33 4.58 -6.14
N SER A 45 -5.38 5.42 -5.75
CA SER A 45 -4.21 5.05 -4.96
C SER A 45 -4.36 5.51 -3.52
N LEU A 46 -3.52 5.03 -2.61
CA LEU A 46 -3.48 5.55 -1.25
C LEU A 46 -3.06 7.02 -1.20
N ALA A 47 -2.35 7.52 -2.21
CA ALA A 47 -2.08 8.96 -2.31
C ALA A 47 -3.37 9.76 -2.55
N HIS A 48 -4.28 9.23 -3.36
CA HIS A 48 -5.62 9.81 -3.53
C HIS A 48 -6.45 9.76 -2.23
N ILE A 49 -6.29 8.69 -1.43
CA ILE A 49 -6.91 8.60 -0.10
C ILE A 49 -6.33 9.65 0.84
N ALA A 50 -5.00 9.77 0.92
CA ALA A 50 -4.33 10.76 1.76
C ALA A 50 -4.79 12.19 1.42
N CYS A 51 -4.94 12.53 0.13
CA CYS A 51 -5.41 13.84 -0.30
C CYS A 51 -6.93 14.06 -0.15
N SER A 52 -7.72 13.06 0.24
CA SER A 52 -9.17 13.20 0.38
C SER A 52 -9.54 13.92 1.68
N PRO A 53 -10.61 14.75 1.74
CA PRO A 53 -10.90 15.61 2.90
C PRO A 53 -11.04 14.96 4.29
N PRO A 54 -11.70 13.81 4.48
CA PRO A 54 -11.81 13.21 5.81
C PRO A 54 -10.49 12.55 6.23
N PHE A 55 -10.15 12.64 7.52
CA PHE A 55 -9.12 11.76 8.09
C PHE A 55 -9.68 10.33 8.18
N LEU A 56 -8.78 9.35 8.07
CA LEU A 56 -9.11 7.96 8.35
C LEU A 56 -9.42 7.80 9.85
N THR A 57 -10.31 6.88 10.17
CA THR A 57 -10.40 6.36 11.55
C THR A 57 -9.30 5.33 11.79
N GLU A 58 -9.01 5.00 13.06
CA GLU A 58 -8.08 3.90 13.38
C GLU A 58 -8.50 2.58 12.73
N LEU A 59 -9.80 2.27 12.70
CA LEU A 59 -10.33 1.07 12.04
C LEU A 59 -10.00 1.05 10.54
N GLN A 60 -10.13 2.19 9.85
CA GLN A 60 -9.82 2.27 8.42
C GLN A 60 -8.33 2.23 8.15
N LEU A 61 -7.53 2.87 9.00
CA LEU A 61 -6.07 2.77 8.93
C LEU A 61 -5.64 1.31 9.14
N ALA A 62 -6.17 0.63 10.17
CA ALA A 62 -5.96 -0.80 10.43
C ALA A 62 -6.34 -1.66 9.22
N ALA A 63 -7.51 -1.41 8.62
CA ALA A 63 -7.97 -2.12 7.42
C ALA A 63 -7.01 -1.96 6.23
N ILE A 64 -6.38 -0.79 6.08
CA ILE A 64 -5.41 -0.53 5.02
C ILE A 64 -4.08 -1.22 5.36
N VAL A 65 -3.47 -0.91 6.51
CA VAL A 65 -2.13 -1.40 6.85
C VAL A 65 -2.10 -2.90 7.08
N GLY A 66 -3.16 -3.49 7.64
CA GLY A 66 -3.32 -4.95 7.78
C GLY A 66 -3.35 -5.67 6.44
N GLN A 67 -4.08 -5.13 5.45
CA GLN A 67 -4.09 -5.68 4.09
C GLN A 67 -2.75 -5.51 3.38
N ILE A 68 -2.03 -4.41 3.62
CA ILE A 68 -0.69 -4.25 3.05
C ILE A 68 0.28 -5.27 3.66
N LEU A 69 0.26 -5.43 4.98
CA LEU A 69 1.09 -6.41 5.68
C LEU A 69 0.85 -7.84 5.17
N ASP A 70 -0.40 -8.21 4.87
CA ASP A 70 -0.74 -9.53 4.32
C ASP A 70 -0.09 -9.74 2.93
N GLY A 71 -0.17 -8.73 2.06
CA GLY A 71 0.54 -8.73 0.78
C GLY A 71 2.05 -8.79 0.91
N LEU A 72 2.64 -8.05 1.86
CA LEU A 72 4.08 -8.05 2.12
C LEU A 72 4.57 -9.40 2.65
N LEU A 73 3.83 -10.05 3.56
CA LEU A 73 4.16 -11.38 4.04
C LEU A 73 4.11 -12.42 2.91
N TYR A 74 3.12 -12.34 2.03
CA TYR A 74 3.07 -13.22 0.86
C TYR A 74 4.32 -13.04 -0.01
N LEU A 75 4.71 -11.79 -0.31
CA LEU A 75 5.91 -11.51 -1.10
C LEU A 75 7.16 -12.07 -0.42
N ALA A 76 7.35 -11.79 0.87
CA ALA A 76 8.49 -12.28 1.66
C ALA A 76 8.57 -13.82 1.67
N LYS A 77 7.44 -14.52 1.85
CA LYS A 77 7.36 -16.00 1.82
C LYS A 77 7.74 -16.59 0.46
N ASN A 78 7.51 -15.86 -0.62
CA ASN A 78 7.85 -16.27 -1.99
C ASN A 78 9.22 -15.73 -2.43
N GLY A 79 10.00 -15.11 -1.54
CA GLY A 79 11.31 -14.54 -1.85
C GLY A 79 11.25 -13.33 -2.79
N LEU A 80 10.11 -12.63 -2.79
CA LEU A 80 9.84 -11.47 -3.62
C LEU A 80 9.94 -10.20 -2.78
N GLU A 81 10.55 -9.17 -3.33
CA GLU A 81 10.43 -7.81 -2.79
C GLU A 81 9.25 -7.08 -3.44
N PRO A 82 8.49 -6.30 -2.67
CA PRO A 82 7.65 -5.27 -3.25
C PRO A 82 8.59 -4.29 -3.99
N GLY A 83 8.21 -3.88 -5.21
CA GLY A 83 8.87 -2.76 -5.88
C GLY A 83 8.80 -1.46 -5.06
N PRO A 84 9.07 -0.28 -5.65
CA PRO A 84 9.02 0.99 -4.92
C PRO A 84 7.69 1.15 -4.17
N TYR A 85 7.79 1.19 -2.85
CA TYR A 85 6.65 1.12 -1.94
C TYR A 85 6.35 2.53 -1.42
N LYS A 86 5.26 3.12 -1.91
CA LYS A 86 4.74 4.45 -1.55
C LYS A 86 3.24 4.52 -1.81
N CYS A 87 2.56 5.50 -1.23
CA CYS A 87 1.11 5.66 -1.37
C CYS A 87 0.61 5.72 -2.83
N SER A 88 1.41 6.24 -3.77
CA SER A 88 1.04 6.28 -5.20
C SER A 88 1.07 4.91 -5.89
N ASN A 89 1.77 3.93 -5.30
CA ASN A 89 2.01 2.59 -5.85
C ASN A 89 1.20 1.51 -5.09
N ILE A 90 0.22 1.95 -4.29
CA ILE A 90 -0.70 1.07 -3.60
C ILE A 90 -2.10 1.53 -3.97
N LEU A 91 -2.87 0.63 -4.58
CA LEU A 91 -4.21 0.92 -5.10
C LEU A 91 -5.28 0.45 -4.12
N LEU A 92 -6.45 1.05 -4.21
CA LEU A 92 -7.64 0.63 -3.48
C LEU A 92 -8.79 0.40 -4.47
N ASP A 93 -9.19 -0.86 -4.60
CA ASP A 93 -10.24 -1.25 -5.52
C ASP A 93 -11.64 -0.86 -5.01
N ALA A 94 -12.65 -1.01 -5.86
CA ALA A 94 -14.03 -0.66 -5.52
C ALA A 94 -14.65 -1.56 -4.41
N GLY A 95 -14.07 -2.74 -4.16
CA GLY A 95 -14.44 -3.63 -3.07
C GLY A 95 -13.79 -3.25 -1.74
N GLY A 96 -12.86 -2.30 -1.74
CA GLY A 96 -12.06 -1.91 -0.58
C GLY A 96 -10.89 -2.86 -0.33
N THR A 97 -10.42 -3.57 -1.36
CA THR A 97 -9.21 -4.37 -1.28
C THR A 97 -8.00 -3.53 -1.66
N VAL A 98 -6.98 -3.53 -0.80
CA VAL A 98 -5.69 -2.90 -1.08
C VAL A 98 -4.91 -3.75 -2.08
N LYS A 99 -4.31 -3.15 -3.11
CA LYS A 99 -3.47 -3.81 -4.12
C LYS A 99 -2.09 -3.18 -4.19
N ILE A 100 -1.06 -3.92 -3.80
CA ILE A 100 0.33 -3.49 -3.96
C ILE A 100 0.74 -3.68 -5.43
N THR A 101 1.28 -2.64 -6.04
CA THR A 101 1.76 -2.70 -7.42
C THR A 101 3.25 -3.07 -7.40
N SER A 102 3.59 -4.34 -7.56
CA SER A 102 4.97 -4.86 -7.47
C SER A 102 5.73 -4.81 -8.81
N HIS A 103 5.40 -3.86 -9.68
CA HIS A 103 5.77 -3.97 -11.10
C HIS A 103 7.23 -3.68 -11.42
N ASP A 104 7.94 -2.90 -10.60
CA ASP A 104 9.22 -2.31 -11.02
C ASP A 104 10.48 -3.05 -10.57
N SER A 105 10.38 -4.06 -9.70
CA SER A 105 11.56 -4.80 -9.24
C SER A 105 11.17 -5.95 -8.32
N CYS A 106 10.83 -7.10 -8.88
CA CYS A 106 10.90 -8.34 -8.11
C CYS A 106 12.38 -8.75 -8.03
N ARG A 107 13.11 -8.21 -7.05
CA ARG A 107 14.44 -8.71 -6.68
C ARG A 107 14.33 -9.56 -5.43
N SER A 108 15.25 -10.50 -5.29
CA SER A 108 15.33 -11.39 -4.15
C SER A 108 16.01 -10.68 -2.98
N VAL A 109 15.41 -10.86 -1.79
CA VAL A 109 15.86 -10.53 -0.42
C VAL A 109 15.08 -9.40 0.30
N ALA A 110 13.92 -9.78 0.86
CA ALA A 110 13.17 -8.97 1.83
C ALA A 110 14.08 -8.33 2.90
N SER A 111 13.94 -7.02 3.12
CA SER A 111 14.88 -6.23 3.93
C SER A 111 14.16 -5.30 4.92
N LYS A 112 14.91 -4.73 5.87
CA LYS A 112 14.44 -3.64 6.78
C LYS A 112 13.81 -2.45 6.04
N GLN A 113 14.03 -2.35 4.73
CA GLN A 113 13.45 -1.32 3.89
C GLN A 113 11.92 -1.40 3.83
N ASP A 114 11.32 -2.59 3.93
CA ASP A 114 9.87 -2.79 3.85
C ASP A 114 9.15 -2.20 5.07
N LEU A 115 9.69 -2.41 6.27
CA LEU A 115 9.15 -1.87 7.53
C LEU A 115 9.17 -0.33 7.51
N ARG A 116 10.29 0.24 7.07
CA ARG A 116 10.45 1.69 6.98
C ARG A 116 9.51 2.28 5.92
N ALA A 117 9.35 1.60 4.78
CA ALA A 117 8.45 2.04 3.72
C ALA A 117 6.98 1.98 4.17
N LEU A 118 6.58 0.94 4.92
CA LEU A 118 5.28 0.87 5.58
C LEU A 118 5.06 2.00 6.59
N GLY A 119 6.10 2.36 7.35
CA GLY A 119 6.07 3.53 8.23
C GLY A 119 5.78 4.82 7.46
N TYR A 120 6.44 5.06 6.32
CA TYR A 120 6.15 6.23 5.50
C TYR A 120 4.74 6.24 4.91
N VAL A 121 4.24 5.10 4.43
CA VAL A 121 2.86 4.99 3.92
C VAL A 121 1.84 5.26 5.03
N THR A 122 2.04 4.65 6.20
CA THR A 122 1.19 4.85 7.38
C THR A 122 1.17 6.32 7.78
N MET A 123 2.35 6.94 7.87
CA MET A 123 2.48 8.34 8.21
C MET A 123 1.82 9.27 7.20
N GLU A 124 2.01 9.04 5.89
CA GLU A 124 1.39 9.83 4.84
C GLU A 124 -0.14 9.74 4.89
N LEU A 125 -0.71 8.56 5.17
CA LEU A 125 -2.15 8.38 5.37
C LEU A 125 -2.68 9.12 6.62
N MET A 126 -1.89 9.14 7.69
CA MET A 126 -2.25 9.81 8.95
C MET A 126 -2.17 11.34 8.81
N GLN A 127 -1.09 11.86 8.22
CA GLN A 127 -0.83 13.30 8.14
C GLN A 127 -1.38 13.97 6.88
N LYS A 128 -1.70 13.18 5.84
CA LYS A 128 -2.33 13.59 4.56
C LYS A 128 -1.45 14.32 3.55
N TYR A 129 -0.14 14.34 3.79
CA TYR A 129 0.87 14.87 2.87
C TYR A 129 2.11 13.98 2.85
N PRO A 130 2.86 13.92 1.74
CA PRO A 130 4.09 13.14 1.67
C PRO A 130 5.15 13.73 2.60
N ASN A 131 6.00 12.87 3.16
CA ASN A 131 7.06 13.30 4.04
C ASN A 131 8.19 14.02 3.29
N SER A 132 8.66 15.15 3.83
CA SER A 132 9.87 15.86 3.37
C SER A 132 11.04 15.82 4.36
N SER A 133 10.82 15.45 5.62
CA SER A 133 11.83 15.55 6.70
C SER A 133 12.75 14.32 6.82
N GLY A 134 12.36 13.18 6.22
CA GLY A 134 13.13 11.94 6.22
C GLY A 134 13.03 11.10 7.51
N SER A 135 12.45 11.62 8.58
CA SER A 135 12.10 10.86 9.80
C SER A 135 10.69 10.29 9.73
N ILE A 136 10.41 9.23 10.50
CA ILE A 136 9.06 8.67 10.68
C ILE A 136 8.53 9.15 12.03
N GLY A 137 7.39 9.83 12.03
CA GLY A 137 6.73 10.38 13.20
C GLY A 137 5.75 11.49 12.82
N LEU A 138 4.73 11.73 13.65
CA LEU A 138 3.76 12.80 13.42
C LEU A 138 4.23 14.12 14.04
N GLU A 139 3.92 15.22 13.37
CA GLU A 139 4.15 16.57 13.88
C GLU A 139 2.91 17.16 14.58
N ASN A 140 1.71 16.72 14.18
CA ASN A 140 0.43 17.16 14.74
C ASN A 140 -0.39 15.94 15.23
N PHE A 141 -0.85 16.01 16.48
CA PHE A 141 -1.62 14.96 17.17
C PHE A 141 -3.11 15.31 17.35
N GLU A 142 -3.63 16.39 16.74
CA GLU A 142 -5.04 16.79 16.83
C GLU A 142 -6.01 15.69 16.38
N HIS A 143 -5.62 14.92 15.35
CA HIS A 143 -6.45 13.87 14.76
C HIS A 143 -6.01 12.45 15.18
N TRP A 144 -4.78 12.32 15.67
CA TRP A 144 -4.18 11.06 16.08
C TRP A 144 -3.61 11.24 17.48
N PRO A 145 -4.36 10.84 18.52
CA PRO A 145 -3.91 10.96 19.90
C PRO A 145 -2.57 10.25 20.10
N SER A 146 -1.66 10.87 20.86
CA SER A 146 -0.30 10.34 21.08
C SER A 146 -0.29 8.99 21.79
N ASP A 147 -1.34 8.68 22.55
CA ASP A 147 -1.57 7.43 23.26
C ASP A 147 -2.45 6.43 22.48
N GLY A 148 -2.87 6.79 21.26
CA GLY A 148 -3.67 5.95 20.38
C GLY A 148 -2.88 4.84 19.71
N ASP A 149 -3.57 3.75 19.36
CA ASP A 149 -2.98 2.57 18.73
C ASP A 149 -2.38 2.89 17.36
N ALA A 150 -2.94 3.84 16.61
CA ALA A 150 -2.38 4.24 15.32
C ALA A 150 -1.00 4.90 15.45
N VAL A 151 -0.79 5.73 16.47
CA VAL A 151 0.51 6.38 16.74
C VAL A 151 1.51 5.35 17.27
N ALA A 152 1.08 4.46 18.16
CA ALA A 152 1.90 3.36 18.66
C ALA A 152 2.34 2.41 17.53
N PHE A 153 1.44 2.09 16.60
CA PHE A 153 1.73 1.26 15.43
C PHE A 153 2.77 1.94 14.53
N LEU A 154 2.58 3.24 14.25
CA LEU A 154 3.54 4.02 13.47
C LEU A 154 4.93 3.99 14.10
N ALA A 155 5.03 4.17 15.42
CA ALA A 155 6.29 4.07 16.13
C ALA A 155 6.90 2.65 16.00
N MET A 156 6.08 1.61 16.10
CA MET A 156 6.51 0.21 15.96
C MET A 156 7.12 -0.08 14.58
N THR A 157 6.69 0.59 13.50
CA THR A 157 7.32 0.42 12.17
C THR A 157 8.81 0.79 12.13
N THR A 158 9.28 1.58 13.11
CA THR A 158 10.69 2.02 13.21
C THR A 158 11.55 1.11 14.09
N SER A 159 10.93 0.36 15.00
CA SER A 159 11.60 -0.45 16.02
C SER A 159 11.45 -1.96 15.79
N ALA A 160 10.41 -2.39 15.06
CA ALA A 160 10.19 -3.78 14.72
C ALA A 160 11.35 -4.36 13.91
N THR A 161 11.60 -5.65 14.10
CA THR A 161 12.64 -6.39 13.37
C THR A 161 12.08 -7.24 12.24
N SER A 162 10.76 -7.47 12.20
CA SER A 162 10.08 -8.25 11.16
C SER A 162 8.63 -7.81 10.96
N LEU A 163 8.01 -8.22 9.83
CA LEU A 163 6.62 -7.91 9.51
C LEU A 163 5.63 -8.62 10.45
N GLU A 164 5.98 -9.80 10.94
CA GLU A 164 5.16 -10.61 11.86
C GLU A 164 4.96 -9.92 13.21
N GLN A 165 5.95 -9.15 13.68
CA GLN A 165 5.80 -8.38 14.92
C GLN A 165 4.72 -7.31 14.79
N LEU A 166 4.59 -6.67 13.61
CA LEU A 166 3.56 -5.68 13.37
C LEU A 166 2.15 -6.27 13.40
N PHE A 167 1.99 -7.54 13.00
CA PHE A 167 0.70 -8.25 13.08
C PHE A 167 0.19 -8.47 14.51
N SER A 168 1.08 -8.41 15.50
CA SER A 168 0.72 -8.56 16.91
C SER A 168 0.36 -7.24 17.59
N HIS A 169 0.28 -6.15 16.83
CA HIS A 169 -0.01 -4.82 17.37
C HIS A 169 -1.51 -4.63 17.64
N PRO A 170 -1.93 -4.03 18.77
CA PRO A 170 -3.34 -3.83 19.14
C PRO A 170 -4.22 -3.16 18.07
N LEU A 171 -3.66 -2.20 17.31
CA LEU A 171 -4.31 -1.61 16.13
C LEU A 171 -4.95 -2.66 15.20
N LEU A 172 -4.33 -3.84 15.05
CA LEU A 172 -4.77 -4.91 14.15
C LEU A 172 -5.65 -5.97 14.83
N ASP A 173 -5.90 -5.86 16.14
CA ASP A 173 -6.82 -6.75 16.87
C ASP A 173 -8.30 -6.49 16.53
N CYS A 174 -8.60 -5.30 15.99
CA CYS A 174 -9.94 -4.96 15.57
C CYS A 174 -10.38 -5.77 14.32
N VAL A 175 -11.65 -6.16 14.26
CA VAL A 175 -12.19 -6.84 13.07
C VAL A 175 -12.44 -5.82 11.97
N TRP A 176 -11.44 -5.60 11.12
CA TRP A 176 -11.54 -4.72 9.95
C TRP A 176 -12.02 -5.47 8.70
N ARG A 177 -12.80 -4.80 7.85
CA ARG A 177 -13.27 -5.32 6.56
C ARG A 177 -12.95 -4.33 5.44
N GLY A 178 -12.72 -4.85 4.23
CA GLY A 178 -12.60 -3.98 3.05
C GLY A 178 -13.83 -3.09 2.84
N GLU A 179 -15.00 -3.51 3.33
CA GLU A 179 -16.24 -2.73 3.26
C GLU A 179 -16.14 -1.37 3.95
N ASP A 180 -15.34 -1.29 5.03
CA ASP A 180 -15.10 -0.05 5.79
C ASP A 180 -14.35 1.01 4.94
N LEU A 181 -13.75 0.58 3.82
CA LEU A 181 -12.98 1.40 2.89
C LEU A 181 -13.76 1.80 1.63
N LYS A 182 -14.92 1.18 1.37
CA LYS A 182 -15.69 1.42 0.12
C LYS A 182 -16.09 2.89 -0.02
N TRP A 183 -16.58 3.49 1.05
CA TRP A 183 -17.07 4.88 1.02
C TRP A 183 -15.93 5.88 0.84
N ILE A 184 -14.76 5.67 1.49
CA ILE A 184 -13.64 6.60 1.37
C ILE A 184 -12.99 6.51 -0.02
N ARG A 185 -12.94 5.31 -0.60
CA ARG A 185 -12.56 5.12 -2.01
C ARG A 185 -13.50 5.89 -2.94
N ALA A 186 -14.81 5.77 -2.74
CA ALA A 186 -15.80 6.46 -3.57
C ALA A 186 -15.66 7.98 -3.46
N LEU A 187 -15.42 8.49 -2.24
CA LEU A 187 -15.17 9.90 -2.01
C LEU A 187 -13.89 10.36 -2.73
N ALA A 188 -12.80 9.62 -2.59
CA ALA A 188 -11.53 9.93 -3.25
C ALA A 188 -11.65 10.01 -4.77
N ALA A 189 -12.47 9.13 -5.38
CA ALA A 189 -12.73 9.19 -6.81
C ALA A 189 -13.39 10.50 -7.26
N VAL A 190 -14.24 11.10 -6.43
CA VAL A 190 -14.94 12.36 -6.75
C VAL A 190 -14.07 13.58 -6.48
N THR A 191 -13.23 13.54 -5.44
CA THR A 191 -12.38 14.68 -5.05
C THR A 191 -11.15 14.80 -5.94
N THR A 192 -10.56 13.70 -6.39
CA THR A 192 -9.36 13.68 -7.24
C THR A 192 -9.58 14.26 -8.63
N HIS A 193 -10.72 13.98 -9.27
CA HIS A 193 -11.01 14.47 -10.63
C HIS A 193 -11.21 16.00 -10.70
N ARG A 194 -11.38 16.66 -9.55
CA ARG A 194 -11.67 18.10 -9.49
C ARG A 194 -10.44 18.98 -9.25
N GLY A 195 -9.23 18.41 -9.25
CA GLY A 195 -7.99 19.20 -9.15
C GLY A 195 -7.84 20.00 -7.86
N TRP A 196 -8.48 19.55 -6.77
CA TRP A 196 -8.36 20.21 -5.48
C TRP A 196 -6.92 20.06 -4.97
N ARG A 197 -6.16 21.15 -5.04
CA ARG A 197 -4.93 21.34 -4.27
C ARG A 197 -5.29 22.21 -3.07
N TYR A 198 -5.33 21.62 -1.89
CA TYR A 198 -5.41 22.40 -0.66
C TYR A 198 -4.00 22.92 -0.35
N LYS A 199 -3.91 24.24 -0.18
CA LYS A 199 -2.72 24.97 0.28
C LYS A 199 -2.59 24.88 1.79
#